data_AF-A0A6N6KDG7-F1
#
_entry.id   AF-A0A6N6KDG7-F1
#
_cell.length_a   1.000
_cell.length_b   1.000
_cell.length_c   1.000
_cell.angle_alpha   90.00
_cell.angle_beta   90.00
_cell.angle_gamma   90.00
#
_symmetry.space_group_name_H-M   'P 1'
#
loop_
_entity.id
_entity.type
_entity.pdbx_description
1 polymer ?
#
loop_
_entity_poly.entity_id
_entity_poly.type
_entity_poly.pdbx_seq_one_letter_code
_entity_poly.pdbx_strand_id
1 'polypeptide(L)'
;MTCRFNKIFQRLFTTFILVIVFACYSQAQELLGIATQWNDSFAEWDVYTEEEQPDGILTLRWPTGRGWNQWTYTVGENFGTIRQKWENDRSTWELRSGTELITMRAIWKNDFRQWRISGSGGQYDFICRYGNTWDEWQLRNGEDFFLVYTNWEGDPREWIIEDGVGNAYSFAEKMAMVFIAVFNSSPID
;
A
#
# COMPACT_ATOMS: atom_id res chain seq x y z
N MET A 1 51.55 -16.48 22.91
CA MET A 1 50.07 -16.45 23.04
C MET A 1 49.39 -15.31 22.28
N THR A 2 50.10 -14.32 21.75
CA THR A 2 49.54 -13.12 21.09
C THR A 2 48.95 -13.35 19.70
N CYS A 3 49.37 -14.37 18.95
CA CYS A 3 48.96 -14.56 17.56
C CYS A 3 47.53 -15.13 17.37
N ARG A 4 46.95 -15.80 18.36
CA ARG A 4 45.57 -16.34 18.29
C ARG A 4 44.50 -15.27 18.55
N PHE A 5 44.81 -14.27 19.37
CA PHE A 5 43.89 -13.19 19.73
C PHE A 5 43.57 -12.29 18.53
N ASN A 6 44.58 -11.98 17.71
CA ASN A 6 44.42 -11.16 16.51
C ASN A 6 43.53 -11.80 15.44
N LYS A 7 43.59 -13.13 15.27
CA LYS A 7 42.73 -13.84 14.30
C LYS A 7 41.26 -13.90 14.72
N ILE A 8 40.97 -13.90 16.03
CA ILE A 8 39.60 -13.86 16.56
C ILE A 8 39.04 -12.46 16.41
N PHE A 9 39.82 -11.43 16.76
CA PHE A 9 39.42 -10.03 16.59
C PHE A 9 39.19 -9.67 15.13
N GLN A 10 40.06 -10.12 14.22
CA GLN A 10 39.90 -9.92 12.78
C GLN A 10 38.66 -10.62 12.23
N ARG A 11 38.36 -11.86 12.66
CA ARG A 11 37.12 -12.56 12.26
C ARG A 11 35.86 -11.87 12.78
N LEU A 12 35.86 -11.41 14.02
CA LEU A 12 34.75 -10.65 14.60
C LEU A 12 34.53 -9.33 13.85
N PHE A 13 35.61 -8.64 13.47
CA PHE A 13 35.55 -7.40 12.72
C PHE A 13 35.02 -7.61 11.29
N THR A 14 35.43 -8.67 10.59
CA THR A 14 34.91 -8.98 9.26
C THR A 14 33.42 -9.35 9.29
N THR A 15 32.98 -10.14 10.28
CA THR A 15 31.56 -10.48 10.44
C THR A 15 30.71 -9.25 10.76
N PHE A 16 31.23 -8.34 11.60
CA PHE A 16 30.54 -7.09 11.93
C PHE A 16 30.38 -6.18 10.70
N ILE A 17 31.40 -6.07 9.86
CA ILE A 17 31.32 -5.32 8.59
C ILE A 17 30.29 -5.96 7.64
N LEU A 18 30.25 -7.29 7.55
CA LEU A 18 29.31 -7.98 6.66
C LEU A 18 27.85 -7.74 7.06
N VAL A 19 27.56 -7.67 8.37
CA VAL A 19 26.22 -7.36 8.90
C VAL A 19 25.83 -5.91 8.65
N ILE A 20 26.76 -4.96 8.76
CA ILE A 20 26.49 -3.54 8.48
C ILE A 20 26.21 -3.31 7.00
N VAL A 21 26.98 -3.95 6.10
CA VAL A 21 26.74 -3.84 4.66
C VAL A 21 25.36 -4.40 4.32
N PHE A 22 24.97 -5.54 4.89
CA PHE A 22 23.64 -6.11 4.65
C PHE A 22 22.49 -5.24 5.19
N ALA A 23 22.68 -4.61 6.36
CA ALA A 23 21.68 -3.72 6.95
C ALA A 23 21.46 -2.42 6.14
N CYS A 24 22.47 -1.97 5.37
CA CYS A 24 22.34 -0.80 4.50
C CYS A 24 21.59 -1.08 3.19
N TYR A 25 21.32 -2.33 2.83
CA TYR A 25 20.59 -2.70 1.60
C TYR A 25 19.09 -2.93 1.80
N SER A 26 18.54 -2.72 3.00
CA SER A 26 17.09 -2.62 3.17
C SER A 26 16.61 -1.30 2.58
N GLN A 27 16.55 -1.23 1.25
CA GLN A 27 15.73 -0.24 0.55
C GLN A 27 14.29 -0.55 0.93
N ALA A 28 13.62 0.41 1.56
CA ALA A 28 12.19 0.32 1.76
C ALA A 28 11.52 0.36 0.39
N GLN A 29 10.65 -0.60 0.11
CA GLN A 29 9.96 -0.64 -1.18
C GLN A 29 8.94 0.51 -1.23
N GLU A 30 9.15 1.44 -2.15
CA GLU A 30 8.27 2.60 -2.39
C GLU A 30 7.21 2.24 -3.43
N LEU A 31 5.98 2.71 -3.25
CA LEU A 31 4.92 2.54 -4.23
C LEU A 31 4.96 3.73 -5.20
N LEU A 32 5.07 3.45 -6.50
CA LEU A 32 5.13 4.48 -7.55
C LEU A 32 3.82 4.60 -8.34
N GLY A 33 3.06 3.51 -8.44
CA GLY A 33 1.81 3.53 -9.20
C GLY A 33 1.03 2.24 -9.12
N ILE A 34 -0.18 2.27 -9.69
CA ILE A 34 -1.05 1.11 -9.85
C ILE A 34 -1.91 1.29 -11.11
N ALA A 35 -2.04 0.23 -11.93
CA ALA A 35 -2.83 0.26 -13.16
C ALA A 35 -3.67 -1.00 -13.32
N THR A 36 -4.81 -0.92 -14.00
CA THR A 36 -5.61 -2.11 -14.33
C THR A 36 -4.83 -3.00 -15.28
N GLN A 37 -4.81 -4.30 -15.00
CA GLN A 37 -4.18 -5.28 -15.89
C GLN A 37 -4.94 -5.41 -17.22
N TRP A 38 -6.26 -5.20 -17.18
CA TRP A 38 -7.15 -5.29 -18.33
C TRP A 38 -7.99 -4.01 -18.44
N ASN A 39 -8.02 -3.42 -19.63
CA ASN A 39 -8.71 -2.15 -19.88
C ASN A 39 -10.23 -2.19 -19.63
N ASP A 40 -10.82 -3.37 -19.58
CA ASP A 40 -12.25 -3.64 -19.39
C ASP A 40 -12.57 -4.30 -18.04
N SER A 41 -11.60 -4.38 -17.12
CA SER A 41 -11.80 -4.98 -15.80
C SER A 41 -11.05 -4.25 -14.69
N PHE A 42 -11.76 -3.94 -13.61
CA PHE A 42 -11.18 -3.40 -12.38
C PHE A 42 -10.91 -4.48 -11.33
N ALA A 43 -10.98 -5.76 -11.69
CA ALA A 43 -10.77 -6.86 -10.75
C ALA A 43 -9.29 -7.20 -10.52
N GLU A 44 -8.39 -6.76 -11.41
CA GLU A 44 -6.97 -7.10 -11.42
C GLU A 44 -6.15 -5.85 -11.72
N TRP A 45 -5.15 -5.58 -10.90
CA TRP A 45 -4.31 -4.40 -10.97
C TRP A 45 -2.84 -4.78 -10.84
N ASP A 46 -2.03 -4.22 -11.72
CA ASP A 46 -0.57 -4.25 -11.68
C ASP A 46 -0.08 -3.14 -10.74
N VAL A 47 0.79 -3.48 -9.80
CA VAL A 47 1.36 -2.56 -8.80
C VAL A 47 2.82 -2.30 -9.12
N TYR A 48 3.22 -1.03 -9.14
CA TYR A 48 4.55 -0.58 -9.55
C TYR A 48 5.33 -0.07 -8.35
N THR A 49 6.55 -0.59 -8.17
CA THR A 49 7.54 -0.08 -7.22
C THR A 49 8.80 0.43 -7.91
N GLU A 50 8.93 0.12 -9.20
CA GLU A 50 9.88 0.68 -10.16
C GLU A 50 9.14 1.15 -11.43
N GLU A 51 9.75 2.02 -12.24
CA GLU A 51 9.08 2.65 -13.39
C GLU A 51 8.83 1.71 -14.58
N GLU A 52 9.64 0.66 -14.76
CA GLU A 52 9.66 -0.10 -16.01
C GLU A 52 8.72 -1.31 -16.04
N GLN A 53 8.53 -2.00 -14.91
CA GLN A 53 7.77 -3.24 -14.84
C GLN A 53 6.96 -3.32 -13.55
N PRO A 54 5.79 -3.98 -13.58
CA PRO A 54 5.02 -4.19 -12.36
C PRO A 54 5.73 -5.20 -11.46
N ASP A 55 5.83 -4.87 -10.18
CA ASP A 55 6.50 -5.65 -9.13
C ASP A 55 5.50 -6.40 -8.23
N GLY A 56 4.21 -6.25 -8.54
CA GLY A 56 3.16 -6.88 -7.77
C GLY A 56 1.79 -6.79 -8.42
N ILE A 57 0.83 -7.38 -7.73
CA ILE A 57 -0.56 -7.50 -8.16
C ILE A 57 -1.49 -7.22 -7.00
N LEU A 58 -2.58 -6.51 -7.26
CA LEU A 58 -3.77 -6.43 -6.42
C LEU A 58 -4.92 -7.07 -7.20
N THR A 59 -5.50 -8.12 -6.66
CA THR A 59 -6.53 -8.91 -7.35
C THR A 59 -7.72 -9.20 -6.47
N LEU A 60 -8.91 -9.21 -7.07
CA LEU A 60 -10.13 -9.65 -6.45
C LEU A 60 -10.05 -11.16 -6.18
N ARG A 61 -10.36 -11.59 -4.96
CA ARG A 61 -10.17 -13.00 -4.57
C ARG A 61 -11.11 -13.96 -5.32
N TRP A 62 -12.31 -13.50 -5.67
CA TRP A 62 -13.37 -14.30 -6.28
C TRP A 62 -13.95 -13.60 -7.52
N PRO A 63 -13.20 -13.54 -8.63
CA PRO A 63 -13.59 -12.76 -9.82
C PRO A 63 -14.82 -13.32 -10.56
N THR A 64 -15.18 -14.59 -10.33
CA THR A 64 -16.32 -15.24 -10.97
C THR A 64 -17.66 -15.04 -10.24
N GLY A 65 -17.70 -14.27 -9.13
CA GLY A 65 -18.91 -13.95 -8.38
C GLY A 65 -19.11 -12.44 -8.19
N ARG A 66 -20.27 -12.02 -7.67
CA ARG A 66 -20.59 -10.60 -7.36
C ARG A 66 -19.82 -10.02 -6.16
N GLY A 67 -18.76 -10.70 -5.72
CA GLY A 67 -18.14 -10.48 -4.42
C GLY A 67 -16.98 -9.52 -4.47
N TRP A 68 -17.24 -8.21 -4.62
CA TRP A 68 -16.23 -7.14 -4.55
C TRP A 68 -15.71 -6.86 -3.14
N ASN A 69 -15.96 -7.77 -2.19
CA ASN A 69 -15.77 -7.58 -0.76
C ASN A 69 -14.45 -8.15 -0.23
N GLN A 70 -13.66 -8.81 -1.08
CA GLN A 70 -12.38 -9.40 -0.68
C GLN A 70 -11.34 -9.38 -1.80
N TRP A 71 -10.17 -8.86 -1.47
CA TRP A 71 -9.03 -8.70 -2.35
C TRP A 71 -7.77 -9.28 -1.71
N THR A 72 -6.77 -9.55 -2.53
CA THR A 72 -5.44 -9.97 -2.11
C THR A 72 -4.41 -9.15 -2.88
N TYR A 73 -3.29 -8.84 -2.23
CA TYR A 73 -2.16 -8.23 -2.91
C TYR A 73 -0.88 -9.01 -2.63
N THR A 74 0.05 -8.94 -3.59
CA THR A 74 1.42 -9.42 -3.48
C THR A 74 2.34 -8.44 -4.19
N VAL A 75 3.32 -7.87 -3.50
CA VAL A 75 4.31 -6.94 -4.04
C VAL A 75 5.65 -7.25 -3.38
N GLY A 76 6.62 -7.77 -4.16
CA GLY A 76 7.86 -8.31 -3.58
C GLY A 76 7.60 -9.35 -2.48
N GLU A 77 8.11 -9.09 -1.28
CA GLU A 77 7.90 -9.93 -0.09
C GLU A 77 6.62 -9.58 0.69
N ASN A 78 5.96 -8.46 0.35
CA ASN A 78 4.76 -7.99 1.01
C ASN A 78 3.52 -8.64 0.41
N PHE A 79 2.69 -9.25 1.24
CA PHE A 79 1.44 -9.84 0.79
C PHE A 79 0.37 -9.70 1.86
N GLY A 80 -0.89 -9.58 1.41
CA GLY A 80 -1.98 -9.42 2.35
C GLY A 80 -3.35 -9.67 1.77
N THR A 81 -4.33 -9.66 2.64
CA THR A 81 -5.75 -9.79 2.30
C THR A 81 -6.50 -8.57 2.78
N ILE A 82 -7.31 -8.00 1.91
CA ILE A 82 -8.17 -6.85 2.19
C ILE A 82 -9.61 -7.35 2.13
N ARG A 83 -10.42 -7.07 3.15
CA ARG A 83 -11.83 -7.50 3.17
C ARG A 83 -12.72 -6.50 3.88
N GLN A 84 -14.00 -6.49 3.51
CA GLN A 84 -15.00 -5.81 4.31
C GLN A 84 -15.06 -6.43 5.71
N LYS A 85 -15.17 -5.58 6.73
CA LYS A 85 -15.30 -6.04 8.11
C LYS A 85 -16.65 -6.73 8.35
N TRP A 86 -17.70 -6.15 7.78
CA TRP A 86 -19.06 -6.66 7.84
C TRP A 86 -19.57 -6.91 6.44
N GLU A 87 -20.36 -7.96 6.27
CA GLU A 87 -20.95 -8.30 4.98
C GLU A 87 -21.85 -7.18 4.47
N ASN A 88 -21.70 -6.81 3.20
CA ASN A 88 -22.44 -5.73 2.55
C ASN A 88 -22.24 -4.33 3.15
N ASP A 89 -21.21 -4.14 3.99
CA ASP A 89 -20.83 -2.83 4.51
C ASP A 89 -19.52 -2.35 3.85
N ARG A 90 -19.67 -1.48 2.86
CA ARG A 90 -18.53 -0.86 2.16
C ARG A 90 -17.82 0.21 3.01
N SER A 91 -18.34 0.60 4.18
CA SER A 91 -17.78 1.70 4.99
C SER A 91 -16.63 1.28 5.91
N THR A 92 -16.40 -0.02 6.09
CA THR A 92 -15.33 -0.52 6.95
C THR A 92 -14.61 -1.71 6.33
N TRP A 93 -13.29 -1.58 6.19
CA TRP A 93 -12.40 -2.59 5.64
C TRP A 93 -11.28 -2.94 6.62
N GLU A 94 -10.78 -4.16 6.53
CA GLU A 94 -9.60 -4.66 7.23
C GLU A 94 -8.59 -5.16 6.20
N LEU A 95 -7.35 -4.69 6.29
CA LEU A 95 -6.19 -5.26 5.61
C LEU A 95 -5.36 -6.04 6.62
N ARG A 96 -5.04 -7.29 6.30
CA ARG A 96 -4.18 -8.17 7.10
C ARG A 96 -2.94 -8.54 6.29
N SER A 97 -1.77 -8.23 6.83
CA SER A 97 -0.46 -8.52 6.22
C SER A 97 0.47 -9.00 7.32
N GLY A 98 0.87 -10.28 7.28
CA GLY A 98 1.64 -10.90 8.38
C GLY A 98 0.96 -10.73 9.74
N THR A 99 1.62 -10.03 10.66
CA THR A 99 1.09 -9.70 12.00
C THR A 99 0.34 -8.37 12.07
N GLU A 100 0.33 -7.58 10.99
CA GLU A 100 -0.30 -6.27 10.94
C GLU A 100 -1.79 -6.38 10.60
N LEU A 101 -2.59 -5.56 11.28
CA LEU A 101 -4.00 -5.33 11.00
C LEU A 101 -4.22 -3.84 10.81
N ILE A 102 -4.56 -3.45 9.58
CA ILE A 102 -4.94 -2.09 9.24
C ILE A 102 -6.46 -2.01 9.13
N THR A 103 -7.07 -1.05 9.81
CA THR A 103 -8.50 -0.76 9.70
C THR A 103 -8.69 0.50 8.86
N MET A 104 -9.53 0.42 7.84
CA MET A 104 -9.96 1.58 7.04
C MET A 104 -11.45 1.80 7.29
N ARG A 105 -11.84 2.98 7.75
CA ARG A 105 -13.24 3.31 8.06
C ARG A 105 -13.62 4.65 7.45
N ALA A 106 -14.70 4.69 6.67
CA ALA A 106 -15.27 5.94 6.21
C ALA A 106 -15.65 6.81 7.42
N ILE A 107 -15.29 8.09 7.41
CA ILE A 107 -15.57 9.02 8.53
C ILE A 107 -17.07 9.30 8.60
N TRP A 108 -17.72 9.40 7.44
CA TRP A 108 -19.12 9.75 7.30
C TRP A 108 -19.91 8.60 6.70
N LYS A 109 -21.13 8.41 7.19
CA LYS A 109 -22.04 7.40 6.63
C LYS A 109 -22.43 7.78 5.21
N ASN A 110 -22.31 6.85 4.27
CA ASN A 110 -22.63 7.01 2.85
C ASN A 110 -21.81 8.09 2.11
N ASP A 111 -20.72 8.58 2.70
CA ASP A 111 -19.76 9.45 2.02
C ASP A 111 -18.37 8.83 2.13
N PHE A 112 -17.92 8.28 0.99
CA PHE A 112 -16.66 7.55 0.88
C PHE A 112 -15.49 8.45 0.48
N ARG A 113 -15.62 9.78 0.58
CA ARG A 113 -14.50 10.69 0.25
C ARG A 113 -13.49 10.87 1.36
N GLN A 114 -13.78 10.40 2.57
CA GLN A 114 -12.91 10.60 3.73
C GLN A 114 -12.85 9.33 4.57
N TRP A 115 -11.63 8.86 4.79
CA TRP A 115 -11.36 7.61 5.45
C TRP A 115 -10.39 7.81 6.58
N ARG A 116 -10.67 7.15 7.69
CA ARG A 116 -9.76 7.00 8.81
C ARG A 116 -9.06 5.67 8.68
N ILE A 117 -7.75 5.72 8.58
CA ILE A 117 -6.89 4.55 8.52
C ILE A 117 -6.18 4.40 9.87
N SER A 118 -6.15 3.19 10.41
CA SER A 118 -5.58 2.89 11.72
C SER A 118 -4.72 1.64 11.63
N GLY A 119 -3.46 1.76 12.02
CA GLY A 119 -2.46 0.70 11.96
C GLY A 119 -1.45 0.80 13.11
N SER A 120 -0.26 0.24 12.89
CA SER A 120 0.86 0.30 13.83
C SER A 120 1.49 1.71 13.89
N GLY A 121 1.47 2.45 12.77
CA GLY A 121 1.94 3.83 12.68
C GLY A 121 1.01 4.86 13.34
N GLY A 122 -0.16 4.43 13.81
CA GLY A 122 -1.15 5.27 14.47
C GLY A 122 -2.42 5.44 13.65
N GLN A 123 -3.02 6.62 13.71
CA GLN A 123 -4.28 6.92 13.03
C GLN A 123 -4.18 8.22 12.23
N TYR A 124 -4.62 8.17 10.99
CA TYR A 124 -4.57 9.27 10.05
C TYR A 124 -5.80 9.27 9.15
N ASP A 125 -6.09 10.43 8.58
CA ASP A 125 -7.21 10.61 7.67
C ASP A 125 -6.68 10.71 6.23
N PHE A 126 -7.23 9.89 5.34
CA PHE A 126 -6.95 9.85 3.91
C PHE A 126 -8.20 10.28 3.15
N ILE A 127 -8.06 11.26 2.26
CA ILE A 127 -9.20 12.02 1.73
C ILE A 127 -9.11 12.17 0.23
N CYS A 128 -10.25 12.16 -0.44
CA CYS A 128 -10.35 12.67 -1.79
C CYS A 128 -10.20 14.20 -1.73
N ARG A 129 -9.25 14.74 -2.50
CA ARG A 129 -8.83 16.14 -2.42
C ARG A 129 -9.92 17.10 -2.91
N TYR A 130 -10.59 16.74 -3.99
CA TYR A 130 -11.63 17.54 -4.61
C TYR A 130 -12.99 16.86 -4.47
N GLY A 131 -14.02 17.61 -4.03
CA GLY A 131 -15.34 17.01 -3.75
C GLY A 131 -16.15 16.61 -4.99
N ASN A 132 -15.77 17.11 -6.16
CA ASN A 132 -16.48 16.93 -7.43
C ASN A 132 -15.83 15.90 -8.37
N THR A 133 -14.60 15.47 -8.09
CA THR A 133 -13.89 14.43 -8.85
C THR A 133 -13.47 13.32 -7.89
N TRP A 134 -13.04 12.19 -8.44
CA TRP A 134 -12.48 11.09 -7.65
C TRP A 134 -11.01 10.84 -7.97
N ASP A 135 -10.40 11.74 -8.75
CA ASP A 135 -9.11 11.58 -9.41
C ASP A 135 -7.90 11.79 -8.50
N GLU A 136 -8.06 12.35 -7.30
CA GLU A 136 -6.93 12.67 -6.44
C GLU A 136 -7.28 12.44 -4.96
N TRP A 137 -6.39 11.71 -4.29
CA TRP A 137 -6.48 11.35 -2.88
C TRP A 137 -5.19 11.67 -2.15
N GLN A 138 -5.29 12.20 -0.94
CA GLN A 138 -4.15 12.64 -0.16
C GLN A 138 -4.27 12.30 1.32
N LEU A 139 -3.13 12.10 1.96
CA LEU A 139 -3.01 12.13 3.42
C LEU A 139 -3.29 13.54 3.95
N ARG A 140 -4.17 13.67 4.96
CA ARG A 140 -4.61 14.99 5.48
C ARG A 140 -3.69 15.56 6.57
N ASN A 141 -2.86 14.75 7.23
CA ASN A 141 -2.18 15.14 8.47
C ASN A 141 -0.64 15.10 8.32
N GLY A 142 0.03 16.22 8.63
CA GLY A 142 1.49 16.27 8.82
C GLY A 142 2.24 17.13 7.80
N GLU A 143 3.58 17.12 7.92
CA GLU A 143 4.51 17.55 6.87
C GLU A 143 4.71 16.42 5.83
N ASP A 144 4.41 15.18 6.21
CA ASP A 144 4.44 14.01 5.34
C ASP A 144 3.32 14.09 4.31
N PHE A 145 3.62 13.69 3.07
CA PHE A 145 2.63 13.63 1.99
C PHE A 145 2.58 12.23 1.40
N PHE A 146 1.37 11.73 1.20
CA PHE A 146 1.10 10.54 0.41
C PHE A 146 -0.02 10.91 -0.55
N LEU A 147 0.28 10.93 -1.85
CA LEU A 147 -0.65 11.34 -2.89
C LEU A 147 -0.91 10.17 -3.84
N VAL A 148 -2.17 9.96 -4.19
CA VAL A 148 -2.59 8.96 -5.18
C VAL A 148 -3.52 9.65 -6.15
N TYR A 149 -3.14 9.72 -7.42
CA TYR A 149 -3.93 10.43 -8.43
C TYR A 149 -3.94 9.73 -9.78
N THR A 150 -4.99 9.94 -10.57
CA THR A 150 -5.10 9.35 -11.90
C THR A 150 -4.03 9.94 -12.83
N ASN A 151 -3.38 9.09 -13.64
CA ASN A 151 -2.41 9.53 -14.64
C ASN A 151 -3.10 10.42 -15.70
N TRP A 152 -4.36 10.08 -16.01
CA TRP A 152 -5.22 10.85 -16.91
C TRP A 152 -6.51 11.23 -16.19
N GLU A 153 -6.81 12.53 -16.15
CA GLU A 153 -8.02 13.04 -15.48
C GLU A 153 -9.28 12.36 -16.02
N GLY A 154 -10.11 11.83 -15.11
CA GLY A 154 -11.34 11.13 -15.42
C GLY A 154 -11.15 9.68 -15.88
N ASP A 155 -9.91 9.18 -15.93
CA ASP A 155 -9.59 7.79 -16.25
C ASP A 155 -9.08 7.04 -15.02
N PRO A 156 -9.92 6.22 -14.36
CA PRO A 156 -9.55 5.52 -13.13
C PRO A 156 -8.69 4.28 -13.38
N ARG A 157 -8.20 4.03 -14.60
CA ARG A 157 -7.45 2.80 -14.93
C ARG A 157 -5.98 2.86 -14.57
N GLU A 158 -5.41 4.05 -14.41
CA GLU A 158 -3.97 4.22 -14.14
C GLU A 158 -3.77 5.32 -13.12
N TRP A 159 -2.98 5.03 -12.09
CA TRP A 159 -2.75 5.92 -10.96
C TRP A 159 -1.26 6.05 -10.66
N ILE A 160 -0.85 7.29 -10.41
CA ILE A 160 0.47 7.66 -9.93
C ILE A 160 0.42 7.81 -8.41
N ILE A 161 1.48 7.38 -7.74
CA ILE A 161 1.65 7.47 -6.30
C ILE A 161 2.89 8.32 -6.02
N GLU A 162 2.72 9.39 -5.25
CA GLU A 162 3.84 10.15 -4.68
C GLU A 162 3.95 9.84 -3.19
N ASP A 163 5.00 9.09 -2.84
CA ASP A 163 5.28 8.62 -1.48
C ASP A 163 6.34 9.48 -0.80
N GLY A 164 5.88 10.49 -0.06
CA GLY A 164 6.71 11.34 0.79
C GLY A 164 6.74 10.92 2.26
N VAL A 165 6.22 9.75 2.61
CA VAL A 165 6.05 9.35 4.03
C VAL A 165 7.16 8.42 4.55
N GLY A 166 8.01 7.91 3.65
CA GLY A 166 9.15 7.07 3.99
C GLY A 166 8.77 5.87 4.86
N ASN A 167 9.52 5.65 5.95
CA ASN A 167 9.31 4.54 6.88
C ASN A 167 8.39 4.87 8.06
N ALA A 168 7.74 6.04 8.08
CA ALA A 168 6.77 6.37 9.12
C ALA A 168 5.51 5.49 9.05
N TYR A 169 5.24 4.92 7.87
CA TYR A 169 4.10 4.06 7.59
C TYR A 169 4.58 2.74 7.01
N SER A 170 3.96 1.63 7.44
CA SER A 170 4.27 0.32 6.89
C SER A 170 3.82 0.20 5.44
N PHE A 171 4.38 -0.77 4.70
CA PHE A 171 3.92 -1.04 3.34
C PHE A 171 2.41 -1.38 3.30
N ALA A 172 1.91 -2.09 4.32
CA ALA A 172 0.50 -2.42 4.45
C ALA A 172 -0.38 -1.17 4.66
N GLU A 173 0.10 -0.17 5.39
CA GLU A 173 -0.55 1.14 5.55
C GLU A 173 -0.63 1.92 4.24
N LYS A 174 0.47 1.93 3.47
CA LYS A 174 0.50 2.56 2.14
C LYS A 174 -0.43 1.85 1.15
N MET A 175 -0.41 0.52 1.13
CA MET A 175 -1.31 -0.29 0.30
C MET A 175 -2.78 -0.10 0.70
N ALA A 176 -3.09 0.12 1.98
CA ALA A 176 -4.44 0.46 2.42
C ALA A 176 -4.92 1.80 1.83
N MET A 177 -4.06 2.83 1.80
CA MET A 177 -4.38 4.12 1.16
C MET A 177 -4.65 3.95 -0.33
N VAL A 178 -3.75 3.25 -1.05
CA VAL A 178 -3.90 2.97 -2.48
C VAL A 178 -5.19 2.21 -2.76
N PHE A 179 -5.48 1.16 -1.99
CA PHE A 179 -6.71 0.38 -2.12
C PHE A 179 -7.96 1.27 -1.97
N ILE A 180 -7.99 2.14 -0.97
CA ILE A 180 -9.13 3.06 -0.77
C ILE A 180 -9.32 4.00 -1.95
N ALA A 181 -8.22 4.55 -2.50
CA ALA A 181 -8.30 5.43 -3.67
C ALA A 181 -8.90 4.69 -4.87
N VAL A 182 -8.28 3.58 -5.30
CA VAL A 182 -8.71 2.86 -6.52
C VAL A 182 -10.09 2.24 -6.36
N PHE A 183 -10.41 1.66 -5.20
CA PHE A 183 -11.70 0.99 -4.98
C PHE A 183 -12.89 1.95 -4.98
N ASN A 184 -12.73 3.17 -4.46
CA ASN A 184 -13.82 4.14 -4.42
C ASN A 184 -13.94 4.98 -5.69
N SER A 185 -12.89 4.99 -6.52
CA SER A 185 -12.82 5.81 -7.73
C SER A 185 -13.06 5.02 -9.01
N SER A 186 -13.07 3.68 -8.93
CA SER A 186 -13.30 2.79 -10.07
C SER A 186 -14.75 2.33 -10.18
N PRO A 187 -15.28 2.16 -11.40
CA PRO A 187 -16.51 1.43 -11.64
C PRO A 187 -16.42 0.01 -11.09
N ILE A 188 -17.41 -0.36 -10.28
CA ILE A 188 -17.55 -1.70 -9.70
C ILE A 188 -18.91 -2.21 -10.16
N ASP A 189 -18.91 -3.12 -11.14
CA ASP A 189 -20.11 -3.72 -11.74
C ASP A 189 -20.54 -5.03 -11.07
#